data_AF-A0A258C4K1-F1
#
_entry.id   AF-A0A258C4K1-F1
#
_cell.length_a   1.000
_cell.length_b   1.000
_cell.length_c   1.000
_cell.angle_alpha   90.00
_cell.angle_beta   90.00
_cell.angle_gamma   90.00
#
_symmetry.space_group_name_H-M   'P 1'
#
loop_
_entity.id
_entity.type
_entity.pdbx_description
1 polymer ?
#
loop_
_entity_poly.entity_id
_entity_poly.type
_entity_poly.pdbx_seq_one_letter_code
_entity_poly.pdbx_strand_id
1 'polypeptide(L)'
;MTPCQSLSVSLWISRIALLLCLIVLTACAGRSAPAPVTTLELRKQQLAQRQHAELSGNQYIVQRGDTLYSIAFRAGQDYRTLASRNNIRPPYTIYPGQVLRLQAQRGNPVTRSGTALQGKTTTPRQNTKSVATAQQKGYGQVTPVAQPEPAGASAVANRVRWQWPVRGPILARFSTAENGIKGLQIGGRDGNRVNAAADGQVVYAGSALRGYGNLVIIKHNDDYLSAYAHNKRLLV
;
A
#
# COMPACT_ATOMS: atom_id res chain seq x y z
N MET A 1 -70.60 46.29 20.17
CA MET A 1 -70.61 44.83 20.38
C MET A 1 -70.27 44.16 19.07
N THR A 2 -69.10 43.53 18.98
CA THR A 2 -68.36 43.20 17.74
C THR A 2 -68.38 41.69 17.45
N PRO A 3 -69.10 41.21 16.41
CA PRO A 3 -68.95 39.82 15.96
C PRO A 3 -68.37 39.65 14.54
N CYS A 4 -67.98 40.71 13.81
CA CYS A 4 -67.66 40.58 12.38
C CYS A 4 -66.16 40.32 12.06
N GLN A 5 -65.22 40.44 13.00
CA GLN A 5 -63.79 40.27 12.71
C GLN A 5 -63.22 38.87 12.94
N SER A 6 -63.93 37.98 13.66
CA SER A 6 -63.42 36.63 13.98
C SER A 6 -63.55 35.63 12.83
N LEU A 7 -64.55 35.77 11.95
CA LEU A 7 -64.73 34.86 10.81
C LEU A 7 -63.67 35.06 9.73
N SER A 8 -63.28 36.31 9.46
CA SER A 8 -62.26 36.66 8.46
C SER A 8 -60.89 36.09 8.82
N VAL A 9 -60.52 36.16 10.11
CA VAL A 9 -59.26 35.65 10.65
C VAL A 9 -59.24 34.12 10.66
N SER A 10 -60.36 33.47 10.99
CA SER A 10 -60.47 32.01 10.96
C SER A 10 -60.35 31.43 9.55
N LEU A 11 -60.96 32.07 8.54
CA LEU A 11 -60.78 31.67 7.14
C LEU A 11 -59.35 31.89 6.65
N TRP A 12 -58.67 32.94 7.11
CA TRP A 12 -57.27 33.21 6.77
C TRP A 12 -56.32 32.17 7.38
N ILE A 13 -56.52 31.81 8.65
CA ILE A 13 -55.71 30.78 9.34
C ILE A 13 -55.93 29.41 8.69
N SER A 14 -57.17 29.06 8.32
CA SER A 14 -57.47 27.80 7.64
C SER A 14 -56.84 27.71 6.25
N ARG A 15 -56.84 28.81 5.49
CA ARG A 15 -56.16 28.89 4.18
C ARG A 15 -54.64 28.80 4.29
N ILE A 16 -54.04 29.44 5.30
CA ILE A 16 -52.59 29.34 5.57
C ILE A 16 -52.24 27.91 5.99
N ALA A 17 -53.02 27.29 6.87
CA ALA A 17 -52.81 25.90 7.29
C ALA A 17 -52.92 24.92 6.10
N LEU A 18 -53.88 25.14 5.20
CA LEU A 18 -54.04 24.33 3.99
C LEU A 18 -52.84 24.49 3.04
N LEU A 19 -52.35 25.72 2.83
CA LEU A 19 -51.16 26.01 2.03
C LEU A 19 -49.89 25.38 2.64
N LEU A 20 -49.73 25.45 3.95
CA LEU A 20 -48.59 24.87 4.67
C LEU A 20 -48.62 23.34 4.59
N CYS A 21 -49.81 22.72 4.70
CA CYS A 21 -50.00 21.29 4.50
C CYS A 21 -49.63 20.86 3.06
N LEU A 22 -50.03 21.64 2.05
CA LEU A 22 -49.70 21.37 0.64
C LEU A 22 -48.19 21.47 0.36
N ILE A 23 -47.48 22.37 1.04
CA ILE A 23 -46.01 22.51 0.93
C ILE A 23 -45.30 21.32 1.59
N VAL A 24 -45.78 20.85 2.74
CA VAL A 24 -45.20 19.66 3.41
C VAL A 24 -45.38 18.39 2.56
N LEU A 25 -46.50 18.28 1.82
CA LEU A 25 -46.76 17.15 0.93
C LEU A 25 -45.87 17.13 -0.33
N THR A 26 -45.35 18.26 -0.79
CA THR A 26 -44.50 18.35 -2.00
C THR A 26 -43.01 18.10 -1.73
N ALA A 27 -42.59 18.06 -0.46
CA ALA A 27 -41.20 17.82 -0.07
C ALA A 27 -40.70 16.37 -0.27
N CYS A 28 -41.60 15.41 -0.57
CA CYS A 28 -41.23 14.01 -0.81
C CYS A 28 -40.99 13.66 -2.29
N ALA A 29 -41.09 14.61 -3.22
CA ALA A 29 -40.98 14.36 -4.67
C ALA A 29 -39.60 14.68 -5.28
N GLY A 30 -38.57 14.89 -4.45
CA GLY A 30 -37.18 15.00 -4.90
C GLY A 30 -36.60 13.62 -5.23
N ARG A 31 -36.83 13.13 -6.45
CA ARG A 31 -36.26 11.86 -6.93
C ARG A 31 -34.74 11.98 -6.98
N SER A 32 -34.10 11.08 -6.23
CA SER A 32 -32.68 10.84 -6.14
C SER A 32 -31.99 10.91 -7.50
N ALA A 33 -30.91 11.67 -7.59
CA ALA A 33 -29.92 11.41 -8.62
C ALA A 33 -29.56 9.91 -8.56
N PRO A 34 -29.53 9.18 -9.68
CA PRO A 34 -29.09 7.79 -9.66
C PRO A 34 -27.70 7.77 -9.03
N ALA A 35 -27.48 6.86 -8.07
CA ALA A 35 -26.15 6.61 -7.55
C ALA A 35 -25.24 6.40 -8.77
N PRO A 36 -24.14 7.16 -8.92
CA PRO A 36 -23.29 6.99 -10.09
C PRO A 36 -22.80 5.55 -10.09
N VAL A 37 -23.37 4.75 -11.00
CA VAL A 37 -22.81 3.43 -11.33
C VAL A 37 -21.54 3.75 -12.09
N THR A 38 -20.44 3.87 -11.34
CA THR A 38 -19.11 3.87 -11.90
C THR A 38 -19.03 2.61 -12.74
N THR A 39 -19.12 2.75 -14.06
CA THR A 39 -18.94 1.63 -14.97
C THR A 39 -17.58 1.04 -14.65
N LEU A 40 -17.48 -0.29 -14.65
CA LEU A 40 -16.22 -1.00 -14.49
C LEU A 40 -15.16 -0.42 -15.43
N GLU A 41 -15.58 0.06 -16.61
CA GLU A 41 -14.77 0.81 -17.57
C GLU A 41 -14.30 2.19 -17.10
N LEU A 42 -15.13 3.02 -16.46
CA LEU A 42 -14.65 4.29 -15.88
C LEU A 42 -13.69 4.03 -14.73
N ARG A 43 -13.93 3.00 -13.91
CA ARG A 43 -12.97 2.57 -12.89
C ARG A 43 -11.69 2.02 -13.51
N LYS A 44 -11.77 1.29 -14.62
CA LYS A 44 -10.62 0.73 -15.34
C LYS A 44 -9.82 1.82 -16.07
N GLN A 45 -10.47 2.83 -16.65
CA GLN A 45 -9.84 4.01 -17.24
C GLN A 45 -9.21 4.89 -16.15
N GLN A 46 -9.89 5.11 -15.03
CA GLN A 46 -9.36 5.88 -13.91
C GLN A 46 -8.28 5.11 -13.14
N LEU A 47 -8.29 3.77 -13.18
CA LEU A 47 -7.19 2.91 -12.73
C LEU A 47 -6.02 2.95 -13.71
N ALA A 48 -6.24 2.85 -15.02
CA ALA A 48 -5.21 2.95 -16.06
C ALA A 48 -4.50 4.30 -16.01
N GLN A 49 -5.26 5.40 -15.91
CA GLN A 49 -4.70 6.75 -15.82
C GLN A 49 -4.02 7.03 -14.48
N ARG A 50 -4.31 6.23 -13.43
CA ARG A 50 -3.67 6.30 -12.10
C ARG A 50 -2.58 5.24 -11.87
N GLN A 51 -2.46 4.26 -12.77
CA GLN A 51 -1.46 3.18 -12.74
C GLN A 51 -0.08 3.67 -13.16
N HIS A 52 0.01 4.83 -13.83
CA HIS A 52 1.27 5.44 -14.27
C HIS A 52 1.75 6.61 -13.40
N ALA A 53 1.41 6.61 -12.11
CA ALA A 53 2.26 7.27 -11.11
C ALA A 53 3.20 6.22 -10.49
N GLU A 54 3.81 5.40 -11.36
CA GLU A 54 5.09 4.77 -11.10
C GLU A 54 6.01 5.88 -10.56
N LEU A 55 6.82 5.61 -9.54
CA LEU A 55 7.75 6.61 -9.04
C LEU A 55 8.80 6.90 -10.13
N SER A 56 8.44 7.75 -11.09
CA SER A 56 9.19 8.06 -12.31
C SER A 56 10.18 9.22 -12.11
N GLY A 57 10.19 9.79 -10.90
CA GLY A 57 11.21 10.74 -10.49
C GLY A 57 12.59 10.08 -10.37
N ASN A 58 13.65 10.86 -10.55
CA ASN A 58 15.02 10.40 -10.31
C ASN A 58 15.28 10.10 -8.82
N GLN A 59 14.52 10.72 -7.93
CA GLN A 59 14.65 10.59 -6.47
C GLN A 59 13.27 10.49 -5.79
N TYR A 60 13.26 9.92 -4.59
CA TYR A 60 12.10 9.82 -3.72
C TYR A 60 12.48 10.04 -2.25
N ILE A 61 11.67 10.81 -1.53
CA ILE A 61 11.84 11.04 -0.10
C ILE A 61 10.99 9.99 0.64
N VAL A 62 11.65 9.14 1.42
CA VAL A 62 11.02 8.09 2.21
C VAL A 62 9.99 8.70 3.15
N GLN A 63 8.76 8.21 3.10
CA GLN A 63 7.69 8.64 3.98
C GLN A 63 7.53 7.66 5.15
N ARG A 64 6.84 8.10 6.20
CA ARG A 64 6.51 7.23 7.32
C ARG A 64 5.65 6.05 6.82
N GLY A 65 6.08 4.83 7.14
CA GLY A 65 5.39 3.59 6.73
C GLY A 65 5.87 3.02 5.40
N ASP A 66 6.80 3.70 4.71
CA ASP A 66 7.47 3.12 3.56
C ASP A 66 8.51 2.08 3.99
N THR A 67 8.70 1.08 3.15
CA THR A 67 9.80 0.12 3.24
C THR A 67 10.55 0.10 1.92
N LEU A 68 11.83 -0.29 1.94
CA LEU A 68 12.63 -0.32 0.71
C LEU A 68 11.96 -1.19 -0.38
N TYR A 69 11.31 -2.26 0.08
CA TYR A 69 10.49 -3.15 -0.73
C TYR A 69 9.28 -2.45 -1.37
N SER A 70 8.48 -1.73 -0.56
CA SER A 70 7.29 -1.05 -1.08
C SER A 70 7.65 0.05 -2.07
N ILE A 71 8.74 0.78 -1.83
CA ILE A 71 9.24 1.81 -2.74
C ILE A 71 9.77 1.19 -4.05
N ALA A 72 10.63 0.17 -3.97
CA ALA A 72 11.16 -0.50 -5.15
C ALA A 72 10.04 -1.06 -6.03
N PHE A 73 9.06 -1.70 -5.41
CA PHE A 73 7.88 -2.23 -6.09
C PHE A 73 7.06 -1.13 -6.80
N ARG A 74 6.87 0.04 -6.18
CA ARG A 74 6.21 1.21 -6.81
C ARG A 74 7.02 1.82 -7.94
N ALA A 75 8.34 1.72 -7.87
CA ALA A 75 9.26 2.20 -8.89
C ALA A 75 9.47 1.18 -10.02
N GLY A 76 8.80 0.02 -9.97
CA GLY A 76 8.99 -1.05 -10.95
C GLY A 76 10.40 -1.66 -10.93
N GLN A 77 11.16 -1.47 -9.85
CA GLN A 77 12.55 -1.92 -9.74
C GLN A 77 12.72 -3.03 -8.71
N ASP A 78 13.75 -3.84 -8.91
CA ASP A 78 14.18 -4.79 -7.90
C ASP A 78 14.77 -4.05 -6.67
N TYR A 79 14.37 -4.49 -5.48
CA TYR A 79 14.76 -3.84 -4.23
C TYR A 79 16.26 -3.93 -3.95
N ARG A 80 16.96 -5.00 -4.40
CA ARG A 80 18.42 -5.12 -4.25
C ARG A 80 19.12 -4.11 -5.16
N THR A 81 18.59 -3.91 -6.36
CA THR A 81 19.10 -2.89 -7.29
C THR A 81 18.91 -1.48 -6.72
N LEU A 82 17.74 -1.22 -6.12
CA LEU A 82 17.51 0.06 -5.44
C LEU A 82 18.42 0.21 -4.20
N ALA A 83 18.60 -0.86 -3.42
CA ALA A 83 19.46 -0.89 -2.25
C ALA A 83 20.92 -0.60 -2.59
N SER A 84 21.48 -1.32 -3.57
CA SER A 84 22.88 -1.17 -3.99
C SER A 84 23.15 0.22 -4.53
N ARG A 85 22.23 0.78 -5.33
CA ARG A 85 22.33 2.16 -5.84
C ARG A 85 22.36 3.21 -4.73
N ASN A 86 21.71 2.92 -3.60
CA ASN A 86 21.62 3.82 -2.45
C ASN A 86 22.55 3.42 -1.29
N ASN A 87 23.48 2.48 -1.51
CA ASN A 87 24.39 1.93 -0.50
C ASN A 87 23.70 1.39 0.76
N ILE A 88 22.48 0.86 0.59
CA ILE A 88 21.70 0.28 1.69
C ILE A 88 22.08 -1.20 1.79
N ARG A 89 22.71 -1.57 2.91
CA ARG A 89 23.10 -2.96 3.20
C ARG A 89 21.96 -3.68 3.96
N PRO A 90 21.93 -5.03 3.94
CA PRO A 90 21.12 -5.80 4.88
C PRO A 90 21.32 -5.26 6.31
N PRO A 91 20.26 -5.06 7.11
CA PRO A 91 18.88 -5.55 6.97
C PRO A 91 17.93 -4.67 6.12
N TYR A 92 18.47 -3.82 5.23
CA TYR A 92 17.70 -2.96 4.32
C TYR A 92 16.84 -1.89 4.99
N THR A 93 17.24 -1.44 6.17
CA THR A 93 16.57 -0.38 6.93
C THR A 93 16.66 0.96 6.21
N ILE A 94 15.52 1.64 6.11
CA ILE A 94 15.40 3.02 5.62
C ILE A 94 14.66 3.87 6.65
N TYR A 95 14.91 5.18 6.65
CA TYR A 95 14.33 6.12 7.60
C TYR A 95 13.46 7.17 6.90
N PRO A 96 12.35 7.62 7.52
CA PRO A 96 11.58 8.75 6.99
C PRO A 96 12.45 9.99 6.77
N GLY A 97 12.27 10.67 5.65
CA GLY A 97 13.08 11.82 5.23
C GLY A 97 14.35 11.44 4.44
N GLN A 98 14.73 10.17 4.41
CA GLN A 98 15.85 9.70 3.58
C GLN A 98 15.53 9.86 2.09
N VAL A 99 16.49 10.36 1.32
CA VAL A 99 16.35 10.50 -0.15
C VAL A 99 16.91 9.24 -0.83
N LEU A 100 16.09 8.58 -1.63
CA LEU A 100 16.46 7.42 -2.44
C LEU A 100 16.54 7.80 -3.91
N ARG A 101 17.61 7.38 -4.58
CA ARG A 101 17.82 7.51 -6.03
C ARG A 101 17.14 6.34 -6.73
N LEU A 102 16.05 6.62 -7.45
CA LEU A 102 15.22 5.61 -8.12
C LEU A 102 15.65 5.30 -9.54
N GLN A 103 16.45 6.16 -10.19
CA GLN A 103 16.95 5.90 -11.53
C GLN A 103 18.48 5.88 -11.53
N ALA A 104 19.06 5.03 -12.38
CA ALA A 104 20.47 5.16 -12.69
C ALA A 104 20.65 6.53 -13.36
N GLN A 105 21.57 7.34 -12.82
CA GLN A 105 22.06 8.48 -13.59
C GLN A 105 22.54 7.91 -14.91
N ARG A 106 21.98 8.35 -16.04
CA ARG A 106 22.53 8.04 -17.36
C ARG A 106 23.89 8.75 -17.46
N GLY A 107 24.89 8.18 -16.80
CA GLY A 107 26.28 8.49 -17.07
C GLY A 107 26.64 7.75 -18.35
N ASN A 108 27.25 8.46 -19.30
CA ASN A 108 27.87 7.82 -20.47
C ASN A 108 28.70 6.61 -20.01
N PRO A 109 28.61 5.46 -20.70
CA PRO A 109 29.37 4.27 -20.30
C PRO A 109 30.86 4.54 -20.49
N VAL A 110 31.55 4.85 -19.40
CA VAL A 110 33.00 4.78 -19.36
C VAL A 110 33.35 3.36 -18.98
N THR A 111 33.67 2.57 -20.01
CA THR A 111 34.29 1.26 -19.90
C THR A 111 35.57 1.38 -19.08
N ARG A 112 35.59 0.83 -17.86
CA ARG A 112 36.84 0.41 -17.22
C ARG A 112 36.68 -1.01 -16.70
N SER A 113 37.25 -1.91 -17.49
CA SER A 113 37.58 -3.28 -17.17
C SER A 113 38.28 -3.37 -15.81
N GLY A 114 37.92 -4.39 -15.03
CA GLY A 114 38.40 -4.59 -13.67
C GLY A 114 39.85 -5.08 -13.58
N THR A 115 40.47 -4.86 -12.43
CA THR A 115 41.55 -5.70 -11.91
C THR A 115 41.53 -5.71 -10.37
N ALA A 116 41.75 -6.91 -9.86
CA ALA A 116 41.84 -7.50 -8.52
C ALA A 116 42.21 -6.68 -7.25
N LEU A 117 41.53 -7.06 -6.16
CA LEU A 117 42.00 -7.49 -4.82
C LEU A 117 43.29 -6.90 -4.20
N GLN A 118 43.12 -6.11 -3.13
CA GLN A 118 43.84 -6.14 -1.82
C GLN A 118 43.21 -4.99 -0.99
N GLY A 119 42.74 -5.07 0.25
CA GLY A 119 43.24 -5.80 1.42
C GLY A 119 44.01 -4.84 2.33
N LYS A 120 43.35 -3.98 3.14
CA LYS A 120 43.89 -3.52 4.44
C LYS A 120 42.89 -2.80 5.35
N THR A 121 42.95 -3.23 6.60
CA THR A 121 42.39 -2.74 7.87
C THR A 121 42.76 -1.30 8.19
N THR A 122 41.82 -0.54 8.77
CA THR A 122 42.00 0.30 9.99
C THR A 122 40.68 0.95 10.45
N THR A 123 40.31 0.69 11.70
CA THR A 123 39.46 1.52 12.60
C THR A 123 40.44 1.97 13.72
N PRO A 124 40.29 3.09 14.48
CA PRO A 124 39.03 3.71 14.92
C PRO A 124 39.03 5.24 15.08
N ARG A 125 37.83 5.86 15.21
CA ARG A 125 37.63 6.96 16.17
C ARG A 125 36.15 7.22 16.46
N GLN A 126 35.77 6.96 17.71
CA GLN A 126 34.56 7.47 18.35
C GLN A 126 34.69 8.99 18.55
N ASN A 127 33.61 9.74 18.34
CA ASN A 127 33.33 10.89 19.20
C ASN A 127 31.83 11.24 19.24
N THR A 128 31.23 10.90 20.38
CA THR A 128 30.22 11.62 21.17
C THR A 128 29.40 12.75 20.53
N LYS A 129 28.06 12.66 20.65
CA LYS A 129 27.22 13.69 21.31
C LYS A 129 25.78 13.21 21.56
N SER A 130 25.52 12.95 22.84
CA SER A 130 24.34 13.27 23.66
C SER A 130 22.93 13.38 23.03
N VAL A 131 22.11 12.40 23.42
CA VAL A 131 20.72 12.41 23.90
C VAL A 131 19.98 13.76 24.00
N ALA A 132 18.81 13.83 23.37
CA ALA A 132 17.62 14.49 23.92
C ALA A 132 16.35 13.77 23.42
N THR A 133 15.52 13.35 24.37
CA THR A 133 14.23 12.68 24.18
C THR A 133 13.10 13.70 24.12
N ALA A 134 12.22 13.62 23.11
CA ALA A 134 10.84 14.10 23.22
C ALA A 134 9.93 13.45 22.14
N GLN A 135 9.18 12.45 22.61
CA GLN A 135 7.86 11.97 22.18
C GLN A 135 7.41 12.16 20.71
N GLN A 136 7.31 11.04 19.99
CA GLN A 136 6.39 10.89 18.87
C GLN A 136 5.50 9.66 19.07
N LYS A 137 4.26 9.90 19.51
CA LYS A 137 3.17 8.91 19.37
C LYS A 137 2.81 8.79 17.89
N GLY A 138 2.89 7.58 17.33
CA GLY A 138 2.21 7.23 16.09
C GLY A 138 2.49 5.80 15.64
N TYR A 139 1.39 5.08 15.44
CA TYR A 139 1.18 3.88 14.61
C TYR A 139 2.35 2.93 14.37
N GLY A 140 2.30 1.79 15.05
CA GLY A 140 3.00 0.55 14.67
C GLY A 140 4.11 0.09 15.60
N GLN A 141 3.88 0.03 16.92
CA GLN A 141 4.68 -0.88 17.75
C GLN A 141 4.25 -2.31 17.45
N VAL A 142 4.91 -2.96 16.49
CA VAL A 142 5.20 -4.37 16.68
C VAL A 142 6.38 -4.40 17.66
N THR A 143 6.09 -4.73 18.92
CA THR A 143 7.10 -5.33 19.78
C THR A 143 7.71 -6.48 18.97
N PRO A 144 9.04 -6.55 18.81
CA PRO A 144 9.66 -7.82 18.47
C PRO A 144 9.34 -8.75 19.63
N VAL A 145 8.27 -9.54 19.50
CA VAL A 145 8.20 -10.78 20.26
C VAL A 145 9.37 -11.56 19.71
N ALA A 146 10.44 -11.65 20.51
CA ALA A 146 11.50 -12.61 20.31
C ALA A 146 10.84 -14.00 20.39
N GLN A 147 10.28 -14.44 19.26
CA GLN A 147 10.02 -15.85 19.03
C GLN A 147 11.40 -16.51 19.14
N PRO A 148 11.60 -17.50 20.02
CA PRO A 148 12.86 -18.21 20.09
C PRO A 148 13.15 -18.78 18.71
N GLU A 149 14.21 -18.27 18.08
CA GLU A 149 14.79 -18.85 16.88
C GLU A 149 15.13 -20.31 17.21
N PRO A 150 14.51 -21.31 16.56
CA PRO A 150 14.93 -22.68 16.75
C PRO A 150 16.38 -22.79 16.27
N ALA A 151 17.30 -22.89 17.23
CA ALA A 151 18.70 -23.19 16.99
C ALA A 151 18.78 -24.56 16.27
N GLY A 152 18.87 -24.52 14.94
CA GLY A 152 18.88 -25.71 14.10
C GLY A 152 18.51 -25.50 12.63
N ALA A 153 17.94 -24.35 12.24
CA ALA A 153 17.44 -24.14 10.87
C ALA A 153 18.51 -23.72 9.83
N SER A 154 19.76 -23.45 10.22
CA SER A 154 20.73 -22.78 9.35
C SER A 154 21.22 -23.58 8.13
N ALA A 155 21.01 -24.90 8.07
CA ALA A 155 21.43 -25.73 6.93
C ALA A 155 20.30 -26.02 5.90
N VAL A 156 19.03 -25.80 6.27
CA VAL A 156 17.87 -25.96 5.36
C VAL A 156 17.35 -24.60 4.88
N ALA A 157 17.87 -23.50 5.45
CA ALA A 157 17.42 -22.12 5.27
C ALA A 157 17.44 -21.59 3.82
N ASN A 158 18.14 -22.25 2.88
CA ASN A 158 18.17 -21.78 1.49
C ASN A 158 17.07 -22.37 0.59
N ARG A 159 16.27 -23.35 1.05
CA ARG A 159 15.20 -23.94 0.25
C ARG A 159 13.82 -23.50 0.75
N VAL A 160 13.19 -22.60 0.00
CA VAL A 160 11.81 -22.17 0.24
C VAL A 160 10.84 -23.30 -0.12
N ARG A 161 10.05 -23.76 0.86
CA ARG A 161 9.00 -24.76 0.64
C ARG A 161 7.71 -24.09 0.21
N TRP A 162 7.46 -24.08 -1.10
CA TRP A 162 6.27 -23.47 -1.67
C TRP A 162 5.01 -24.31 -1.44
N GLN A 163 3.95 -23.65 -1.01
CA GLN A 163 2.60 -24.16 -0.91
C GLN A 163 1.61 -23.16 -1.54
N TRP A 164 0.45 -23.66 -1.95
CA TRP A 164 -0.59 -22.78 -2.50
C TRP A 164 -1.18 -21.90 -1.38
N PRO A 165 -1.22 -20.56 -1.57
CA PRO A 165 -1.71 -19.64 -0.54
C PRO A 165 -3.24 -19.69 -0.36
N VAL A 166 -3.96 -20.06 -1.42
CA VAL A 166 -5.41 -20.29 -1.42
C VAL A 166 -5.76 -21.29 -2.52
N ARG A 167 -6.84 -22.06 -2.34
CA ARG A 167 -7.38 -22.95 -3.38
C ARG A 167 -8.46 -22.23 -4.17
N GLY A 168 -8.36 -22.27 -5.50
CA GLY A 168 -9.34 -21.70 -6.40
C GLY A 168 -8.91 -21.74 -7.87
N PRO A 169 -9.80 -21.38 -8.80
CA PRO A 169 -9.46 -21.34 -10.22
C PRO A 169 -8.45 -20.24 -10.51
N ILE A 170 -7.51 -20.47 -11.44
CA ILE A 170 -6.59 -19.44 -11.90
C ILE A 170 -7.33 -18.56 -12.89
N LEU A 171 -7.65 -17.33 -12.49
CA LEU A 171 -8.37 -16.35 -13.31
C LEU A 171 -7.44 -15.68 -14.31
N ALA A 172 -6.18 -15.46 -13.93
CA ALA A 172 -5.18 -14.89 -14.81
C ALA A 172 -3.76 -15.32 -14.42
N ARG A 173 -2.88 -15.41 -15.42
CA ARG A 173 -1.49 -15.86 -15.28
C ARG A 173 -0.53 -14.69 -15.40
N PHE A 174 0.70 -14.93 -14.96
CA PHE A 174 1.80 -13.99 -15.10
C PHE A 174 2.07 -13.65 -16.57
N SER A 175 2.37 -12.38 -16.84
CA SER A 175 2.79 -11.88 -18.15
C SER A 175 3.83 -10.79 -18.01
N THR A 176 4.87 -10.85 -18.85
CA THR A 176 5.96 -9.86 -18.90
C THR A 176 5.63 -8.65 -19.77
N ALA A 177 4.52 -8.65 -20.51
CA ALA A 177 4.09 -7.50 -21.32
C ALA A 177 4.01 -6.21 -20.48
N GLU A 178 4.11 -5.06 -21.14
CA GLU A 178 4.11 -3.74 -20.48
C GLU A 178 2.88 -3.55 -19.57
N ASN A 179 1.70 -3.93 -20.06
CA ASN A 179 0.45 -3.96 -19.30
C ASN A 179 0.06 -5.37 -18.81
N GLY A 180 1.05 -6.28 -18.74
CA GLY A 180 0.87 -7.66 -18.31
C GLY A 180 0.76 -7.79 -16.79
N ILE A 181 0.08 -8.84 -16.33
CA ILE A 181 -0.10 -9.11 -14.90
C ILE A 181 1.21 -9.61 -14.31
N LYS A 182 1.74 -8.92 -13.30
CA LYS A 182 3.01 -9.28 -12.63
C LYS A 182 2.82 -10.32 -11.51
N GLY A 183 1.86 -11.24 -11.67
CA GLY A 183 1.55 -12.27 -10.68
C GLY A 183 0.48 -13.25 -11.15
N LEU A 184 -0.05 -14.03 -10.22
CA LEU A 184 -1.18 -14.94 -10.45
C LEU A 184 -2.45 -14.37 -9.82
N GLN A 185 -3.55 -14.36 -10.57
CA GLN A 185 -4.87 -14.07 -10.02
C GLN A 185 -5.59 -15.37 -9.72
N ILE A 186 -5.80 -15.66 -8.44
CA ILE A 186 -6.50 -16.86 -7.97
C ILE A 186 -7.91 -16.45 -7.54
N GLY A 187 -8.91 -17.08 -8.13
CA GLY A 187 -10.31 -16.86 -7.78
C GLY A 187 -10.61 -17.37 -6.39
N GLY A 188 -11.43 -16.63 -5.65
CA GLY A 188 -11.85 -16.97 -4.30
C GLY A 188 -13.19 -16.34 -3.97
N ARG A 189 -13.78 -16.77 -2.86
CA ARG A 189 -14.97 -16.13 -2.28
C ARG A 189 -14.53 -15.05 -1.30
N ASP A 190 -15.38 -14.05 -1.07
CA ASP A 190 -15.11 -13.05 -0.05
C ASP A 190 -14.95 -13.72 1.33
N GLY A 191 -13.93 -13.31 2.08
CA GLY A 191 -13.59 -13.91 3.37
C GLY A 191 -12.78 -15.21 3.32
N ASN A 192 -12.43 -15.74 2.14
CA ASN A 192 -11.50 -16.87 2.04
C ASN A 192 -10.17 -16.54 2.74
N ARG A 193 -9.69 -17.49 3.55
CA ARG A 193 -8.39 -17.36 4.20
C ARG A 193 -7.28 -17.53 3.16
N VAL A 194 -6.33 -16.59 3.16
CA VAL A 194 -5.10 -16.63 2.36
C VAL A 194 -3.94 -16.83 3.32
N ASN A 195 -3.19 -17.91 3.12
CA ASN A 195 -2.01 -18.23 3.91
C ASN A 195 -0.74 -17.86 3.15
N ALA A 196 0.37 -17.68 3.87
CA ALA A 196 1.67 -17.49 3.25
C ALA A 196 2.05 -18.75 2.43
N ALA A 197 2.55 -18.53 1.22
CA ALA A 197 3.02 -19.57 0.32
C ALA A 197 4.31 -20.24 0.79
N ALA A 198 4.99 -19.69 1.79
CA ALA A 198 6.11 -20.31 2.49
C ALA A 198 6.40 -19.55 3.80
N ASP A 199 7.24 -20.11 4.66
CA ASP A 199 7.73 -19.45 5.87
C ASP A 199 8.56 -18.20 5.53
N GLY A 200 8.44 -17.14 6.31
CA GLY A 200 9.20 -15.92 6.07
C GLY A 200 8.84 -14.77 7.00
N GLN A 201 9.47 -13.62 6.76
CA GLN A 201 9.28 -12.39 7.53
C GLN A 201 8.40 -11.40 6.76
N VAL A 202 7.38 -10.84 7.42
CA VAL A 202 6.57 -9.76 6.84
C VAL A 202 7.42 -8.49 6.75
N VAL A 203 7.64 -8.00 5.52
CA VAL A 203 8.43 -6.79 5.23
C VAL A 203 7.56 -5.60 4.81
N TYR A 204 6.26 -5.82 4.58
CA TYR A 204 5.28 -4.78 4.36
C TYR A 204 3.88 -5.31 4.67
N ALA A 205 3.05 -4.51 5.34
CA ALA A 205 1.63 -4.79 5.56
C ALA A 205 0.85 -3.47 5.56
N GLY A 206 -0.03 -3.27 4.59
CA GLY A 206 -0.87 -2.07 4.53
C GLY A 206 -1.43 -1.77 3.14
N SER A 207 -2.00 -0.57 2.99
CA SER A 207 -2.73 -0.15 1.78
C SER A 207 -2.10 1.04 1.04
N ALA A 208 -0.89 1.45 1.41
CA ALA A 208 -0.18 2.58 0.80
C ALA A 208 0.18 2.32 -0.69
N LEU A 209 0.25 1.04 -1.08
CA LEU A 209 0.51 0.61 -2.46
C LEU A 209 -0.76 0.68 -3.30
N ARG A 210 -0.90 1.78 -4.06
CA ARG A 210 -2.03 2.04 -4.96
C ARG A 210 -2.19 0.87 -5.95
N GLY A 211 -3.44 0.48 -6.18
CA GLY A 211 -3.78 -0.59 -7.13
C GLY A 211 -3.80 -1.98 -6.51
N TYR A 212 -3.17 -2.19 -5.35
CA TYR A 212 -3.09 -3.50 -4.69
C TYR A 212 -4.02 -3.66 -3.49
N GLY A 213 -4.70 -2.59 -3.04
CA GLY A 213 -5.54 -2.64 -1.85
C GLY A 213 -4.72 -2.99 -0.60
N ASN A 214 -5.27 -3.78 0.32
CA ASN A 214 -4.48 -4.28 1.44
C ASN A 214 -3.51 -5.35 0.95
N LEU A 215 -2.22 -5.03 1.06
CA LEU A 215 -1.12 -5.83 0.57
C LEU A 215 -0.20 -6.23 1.71
N VAL A 216 0.20 -7.50 1.72
CA VAL A 216 1.27 -8.04 2.57
C VAL A 216 2.39 -8.56 1.68
N ILE A 217 3.63 -8.19 1.99
CA ILE A 217 4.83 -8.71 1.32
C ILE A 217 5.64 -9.49 2.35
N ILE A 218 6.02 -10.72 2.01
CA ILE A 218 6.78 -11.64 2.87
C ILE A 218 8.12 -11.93 2.19
N LYS A 219 9.23 -11.71 2.90
CA LYS A 219 10.58 -12.14 2.52
C LYS A 219 10.81 -13.55 3.04
N HIS A 220 11.08 -14.50 2.15
CA HIS A 220 11.34 -15.89 2.53
C HIS A 220 12.83 -16.14 2.76
N ASN A 221 13.65 -15.61 1.86
CA ASN A 221 15.10 -15.63 1.97
C ASN A 221 15.67 -14.43 1.21
N ASP A 222 16.89 -14.56 0.68
CA ASP A 222 17.52 -13.50 -0.08
C ASP A 222 17.01 -13.41 -1.53
N ASP A 223 16.62 -14.52 -2.13
CA ASP A 223 16.26 -14.56 -3.55
C ASP A 223 14.74 -14.49 -3.79
N TYR A 224 13.94 -14.81 -2.78
CA TYR A 224 12.49 -14.99 -2.92
C TYR A 224 11.67 -14.07 -2.01
N LEU A 225 10.68 -13.43 -2.64
CA LEU A 225 9.60 -12.70 -2.00
C LEU A 225 8.24 -13.16 -2.53
N SER A 226 7.22 -13.06 -1.70
CA SER A 226 5.83 -13.20 -2.12
C SER A 226 5.01 -11.98 -1.70
N ALA A 227 3.99 -11.65 -2.51
CA ALA A 227 3.12 -10.50 -2.32
C ALA A 227 1.66 -10.93 -2.46
N TYR A 228 0.84 -10.62 -1.47
CA TYR A 228 -0.59 -10.94 -1.42
C TYR A 228 -1.39 -9.66 -1.44
N ALA A 229 -2.03 -9.37 -2.57
CA ALA A 229 -2.82 -8.17 -2.78
C ALA A 229 -4.34 -8.43 -2.67
N HIS A 230 -5.11 -7.35 -2.65
CA HIS A 230 -6.58 -7.37 -2.63
C HIS A 230 -7.19 -8.10 -1.42
N ASN A 231 -6.48 -8.13 -0.29
CA ASN A 231 -7.02 -8.72 0.93
C ASN A 231 -8.10 -7.81 1.53
N LYS A 232 -9.15 -8.41 2.10
CA LYS A 232 -10.16 -7.66 2.86
C LYS A 232 -9.60 -7.11 4.17
N ARG A 233 -8.82 -7.91 4.88
CA ARG A 233 -8.13 -7.56 6.13
C ARG A 233 -6.78 -8.26 6.21
N LEU A 234 -5.86 -7.69 6.96
CA LEU A 234 -4.55 -8.28 7.22
C LEU A 234 -4.53 -8.83 8.65
N LEU A 235 -4.10 -10.08 8.81
CA LEU A 235 -3.89 -10.75 10.10
C LEU A 235 -2.40 -11.10 10.13
N VAL A 236 -1.58 -10.17 10.61
CA VAL A 236 -0.12 -10.25 10.65
C VAL A 236 0.40 -9.99 12.04
#